data_AF-A0A428TW30-F1
#
_entry.id   AF-A0A428TW30-F1
#
_cell.length_a   1.000
_cell.length_b   1.000
_cell.length_c   1.000
_cell.angle_alpha   90.00
_cell.angle_beta   90.00
_cell.angle_gamma   90.00
#
_symmetry.space_group_name_H-M   'P 1'
#
loop_
_entity.id
_entity.type
_entity.pdbx_description
1 polymer ?
#
loop_
_entity_poly.entity_id
_entity_poly.type
_entity_poly.pdbx_seq_one_letter_code
_entity_poly.pdbx_strand_id
1 'polypeptide(L)'
;MNFESGFDGSEDLEVVSQVSESPEATPEVVDGLKQLARSCEEHLRTLLRNEEERNDAYESKEGHWASHHFSEFNLWCAKVGVHGEGLRSLEVRLKDVPEICNLLRAHLQSLKKDLEDLQKPIAVPKEASLPREVSYNEKNAAKPTQRDRFSVPNAEQHRTKHP
;
A
#
# COMPACT_ATOMS: atom_id res chain seq x y z
N MET A 1 -42.43 71.47 -7.94
CA MET A 1 -42.81 70.17 -8.54
C MET A 1 -42.15 70.07 -9.90
N ASN A 2 -41.43 68.97 -10.11
CA ASN A 2 -41.00 68.31 -11.35
C ASN A 2 -39.48 68.09 -11.49
N PHE A 3 -39.18 66.80 -11.59
CA PHE A 3 -37.94 66.06 -11.75
C PHE A 3 -37.50 66.12 -13.23
N GLU A 4 -36.20 66.13 -13.53
CA GLU A 4 -35.56 65.03 -14.26
C GLU A 4 -34.04 65.25 -14.34
N SER A 5 -33.36 64.23 -13.84
CA SER A 5 -31.92 64.01 -13.75
C SER A 5 -31.39 63.41 -15.06
N GLY A 6 -30.30 63.97 -15.59
CA GLY A 6 -29.57 63.39 -16.71
C GLY A 6 -28.08 63.29 -16.39
N PHE A 7 -27.60 62.03 -16.34
CA PHE A 7 -26.36 61.54 -16.97
C PHE A 7 -25.02 62.11 -16.45
N ASP A 8 -23.93 61.37 -16.21
CA ASP A 8 -23.53 60.00 -16.53
C ASP A 8 -22.45 59.61 -15.51
N GLY A 9 -22.52 58.38 -14.99
CA GLY A 9 -21.52 57.85 -14.08
C GLY A 9 -20.24 57.51 -14.83
N SER A 10 -19.24 58.39 -14.77
CA SER A 10 -17.84 57.98 -14.98
C SER A 10 -17.33 57.34 -13.69
N GLU A 11 -17.59 56.05 -13.57
CA GLU A 11 -16.92 55.20 -12.60
C GLU A 11 -15.60 54.77 -13.24
N ASP A 12 -14.51 55.41 -12.84
CA ASP A 12 -13.16 54.92 -13.07
C ASP A 12 -13.05 53.51 -12.47
N LEU A 13 -13.23 52.51 -13.33
CA LEU A 13 -13.05 51.10 -13.00
C LEU A 13 -11.54 50.87 -12.82
N GLU A 14 -11.03 51.17 -11.62
CA GLU A 14 -9.75 50.67 -11.16
C GLU A 14 -9.83 49.15 -11.19
N VAL A 15 -9.29 48.56 -12.26
CA VAL A 15 -9.01 47.13 -12.35
C VAL A 15 -7.95 46.85 -11.29
N VAL A 16 -8.42 46.55 -10.08
CA VAL A 16 -7.62 45.94 -9.02
C VAL A 16 -7.20 44.59 -9.58
N SER A 17 -5.99 44.56 -10.15
CA SER A 17 -5.30 43.33 -10.49
C SER A 17 -5.07 42.60 -9.17
N GLN A 18 -6.05 41.81 -8.76
CA GLN A 18 -5.90 40.80 -7.74
C GLN A 18 -4.93 39.78 -8.31
N VAL A 19 -3.64 40.06 -8.10
CA VAL A 19 -2.62 39.03 -8.02
C VAL A 19 -3.10 38.11 -6.91
N SER A 20 -3.79 37.06 -7.32
CA SER A 20 -4.06 35.91 -6.49
C SER A 20 -2.70 35.31 -6.23
N GLU A 21 -2.10 35.73 -5.12
CA GLU A 21 -0.89 35.14 -4.59
C GLU A 21 -1.28 33.71 -4.20
N SER A 22 -1.17 32.79 -5.16
CA SER A 22 -1.26 31.36 -4.89
C SER A 22 -0.25 31.06 -3.78
N PRO A 23 -0.65 30.33 -2.72
CA PRO A 23 0.22 30.11 -1.58
C PRO A 23 1.39 29.22 -2.01
N GLU A 24 2.50 29.82 -2.45
CA GLU A 24 3.69 29.10 -2.92
C GLU A 24 4.07 27.99 -1.94
N ALA A 25 4.43 26.81 -2.45
CA ALA A 25 4.74 25.67 -1.58
C ALA A 25 5.96 26.00 -0.70
N THR A 26 5.71 26.31 0.58
CA THR A 26 6.78 26.74 1.48
C THR A 26 7.76 25.60 1.75
N PRO A 27 9.05 25.89 1.94
CA PRO A 27 10.08 24.87 2.20
C PRO A 27 9.77 24.04 3.45
N GLU A 28 9.11 24.62 4.45
CA GLU A 28 8.68 23.92 5.67
C GLU A 28 7.63 22.83 5.37
N VAL A 29 6.70 23.10 4.44
CA VAL A 29 5.68 22.13 4.06
C VAL A 29 6.30 20.92 3.38
N VAL A 30 7.27 21.19 2.51
CA VAL A 30 8.03 20.18 1.76
C VAL A 30 8.91 19.36 2.69
N ASP A 31 9.58 19.99 3.66
CA ASP A 31 10.38 19.25 4.67
C ASP A 31 9.51 18.29 5.47
N GLY A 32 8.36 18.77 5.97
CA GLY A 32 7.40 17.90 6.68
C GLY A 32 6.93 16.71 5.84
N LEU A 33 6.78 16.89 4.53
CA LEU A 33 6.46 15.79 3.61
C LEU A 33 7.61 14.78 3.50
N LYS A 34 8.84 15.26 3.36
CA LYS A 34 10.05 14.40 3.33
C LYS A 34 10.19 13.59 4.61
N GLN A 35 9.94 14.21 5.76
CA GLN A 35 9.96 13.51 7.05
C GLN A 35 8.88 12.42 7.13
N LEU A 36 7.66 12.72 6.67
CA LEU A 36 6.58 11.72 6.62
C LEU A 36 6.92 10.54 5.70
N ALA A 37 7.49 10.82 4.53
CA ALA A 37 7.90 9.78 3.59
C ALA A 37 9.00 8.88 4.18
N ARG A 38 10.00 9.47 4.85
CA ARG A 38 11.03 8.71 5.58
C ARG A 38 10.44 7.85 6.69
N SER A 39 9.46 8.37 7.43
CA SER A 39 8.77 7.61 8.46
C SER A 39 8.06 6.38 7.86
N CYS A 40 7.33 6.55 6.75
CA CYS A 40 6.70 5.42 6.05
C CYS A 40 7.74 4.41 5.53
N GLU A 41 8.86 4.87 4.98
CA GLU A 41 9.97 4.03 4.53
C GLU A 41 10.53 3.16 5.65
N GLU A 42 10.68 3.72 6.86
CA GLU A 42 11.17 2.99 8.03
C GLU A 42 10.20 1.89 8.50
N HIS A 43 8.90 2.18 8.46
CA HIS A 43 7.86 1.20 8.78
C HIS A 43 7.87 0.03 7.78
N LEU A 44 7.94 0.35 6.47
CA LEU A 44 8.06 -0.66 5.43
C LEU A 44 9.37 -1.46 5.53
N ARG A 45 10.50 -0.83 5.86
CA ARG A 45 11.76 -1.56 6.12
C ARG A 45 11.64 -2.52 7.30
N THR A 46 10.89 -2.16 8.33
CA THR A 46 10.66 -3.04 9.48
C THR A 46 9.82 -4.25 9.07
N LEU A 47 8.73 -4.02 8.33
CA LEU A 47 7.93 -5.11 7.76
C LEU A 47 8.74 -6.01 6.82
N LEU A 48 9.64 -5.43 6.02
CA LEU A 48 10.54 -6.16 5.13
C LEU A 48 11.49 -7.09 5.89
N ARG A 49 12.09 -6.62 6.98
CA ARG A 49 12.94 -7.48 7.84
C ARG A 49 12.12 -8.62 8.46
N ASN A 50 10.93 -8.32 8.96
CA ASN A 50 10.05 -9.34 9.54
C ASN A 50 9.63 -10.39 8.49
N GLU A 51 9.47 -9.97 7.23
CA GLU A 51 9.20 -10.87 6.11
C GLU A 51 10.40 -11.77 5.80
N GLU A 52 11.61 -11.21 5.72
CA GLU A 52 12.86 -11.95 5.50
C GLU A 52 13.10 -13.00 6.59
N GLU A 53 12.92 -12.63 7.87
CA GLU A 53 13.02 -13.54 9.02
C GLU A 53 11.98 -14.68 9.00
N ARG A 54 10.79 -14.43 8.42
CA ARG A 54 9.73 -15.43 8.31
C ARG A 54 9.87 -16.33 7.08
N ASN A 55 10.50 -15.86 6.03
CA ASN A 55 10.62 -16.60 4.77
C ASN A 55 11.58 -17.80 4.88
N ASP A 56 12.46 -17.82 5.89
CA ASP A 56 13.25 -19.00 6.27
C ASP A 56 12.37 -20.16 6.79
N ALA A 57 11.11 -19.90 7.16
CA ALA A 57 10.15 -20.88 7.65
C ALA A 57 9.04 -21.15 6.60
N TYR A 58 9.38 -21.92 5.56
CA TYR A 58 8.48 -22.68 4.67
C TYR A 58 7.20 -21.97 4.19
N GLU A 59 7.31 -21.32 3.03
CA GLU A 59 6.27 -20.94 2.06
C GLU A 59 4.89 -20.49 2.60
N SER A 60 4.65 -19.19 2.56
CA SER A 60 3.30 -18.65 2.31
C SER A 60 3.28 -18.03 0.92
N LYS A 61 2.23 -18.33 0.13
CA LYS A 61 1.96 -17.73 -1.19
C LYS A 61 1.75 -16.20 -1.17
N GLU A 62 1.94 -15.59 0.00
CA GLU A 62 1.80 -14.18 0.33
C GLU A 62 3.14 -13.56 0.83
N GLY A 63 4.23 -14.34 0.82
CA GLY A 63 5.51 -14.07 1.49
C GLY A 63 6.38 -12.95 0.93
N HIS A 64 5.83 -12.09 0.06
CA HIS A 64 6.56 -10.96 -0.54
C HIS A 64 5.76 -9.65 -0.53
N TRP A 65 4.71 -9.56 0.30
CA TRP A 65 3.91 -8.35 0.44
C TRP A 65 4.75 -7.13 0.81
N ALA A 66 5.63 -7.26 1.81
CA ALA A 66 6.46 -6.15 2.28
C ALA A 66 7.51 -5.75 1.25
N SER A 67 8.17 -6.74 0.62
CA SER A 67 9.11 -6.52 -0.49
C SER A 67 8.45 -5.78 -1.66
N HIS A 68 7.27 -6.21 -2.09
CA HIS A 68 6.52 -5.59 -3.18
C HIS A 68 6.21 -4.13 -2.86
N HIS A 69 5.53 -3.87 -1.74
CA HIS A 69 5.12 -2.50 -1.39
C HIS A 69 6.28 -1.58 -1.05
N PHE A 70 7.38 -2.09 -0.48
CA PHE A 70 8.59 -1.30 -0.28
C PHE A 70 9.19 -0.84 -1.62
N SER A 71 9.24 -1.72 -2.62
CA SER A 71 9.76 -1.37 -3.94
C SER A 71 8.86 -0.37 -4.68
N GLU A 72 7.53 -0.53 -4.61
CA GLU A 72 6.58 0.43 -5.16
C GLU A 72 6.69 1.81 -4.50
N PHE A 73 6.81 1.83 -3.17
CA PHE A 73 6.96 3.07 -2.41
C PHE A 73 8.26 3.80 -2.78
N ASN A 74 9.37 3.09 -2.90
CA ASN A 74 10.65 3.67 -3.33
C ASN A 74 10.58 4.24 -4.75
N LEU A 75 9.91 3.53 -5.68
CA LEU A 75 9.68 4.03 -7.03
C LEU A 75 8.85 5.31 -7.01
N TRP A 76 7.81 5.36 -6.18
CA TRP A 76 7.00 6.56 -5.98
C TRP A 76 7.84 7.72 -5.43
N CYS A 77 8.65 7.50 -4.39
CA CYS A 77 9.56 8.50 -3.82
C CYS A 77 10.51 9.08 -4.88
N ALA A 78 11.07 8.23 -5.75
CA ALA A 78 11.93 8.66 -6.85
C ALA A 78 11.17 9.47 -7.90
N LYS A 79 9.96 9.02 -8.28
CA LYS A 79 9.12 9.69 -9.29
C LYS A 79 8.62 11.06 -8.84
N VAL A 80 8.29 11.18 -7.56
CA VAL A 80 7.79 12.43 -6.96
C VAL A 80 8.94 13.37 -6.60
N GLY A 81 10.15 12.84 -6.42
CA GLY A 81 11.32 13.66 -6.10
C GLY A 81 11.46 13.96 -4.61
N VAL A 82 10.92 13.08 -3.75
CA VAL A 82 11.02 13.18 -2.29
C VAL A 82 12.49 13.29 -1.85
N HIS A 83 13.33 12.42 -2.42
CA HIS A 83 14.78 12.39 -2.22
C HIS A 83 15.56 13.09 -3.34
N GLY A 84 14.86 13.76 -4.27
CA GLY A 84 15.46 14.45 -5.39
C GLY A 84 16.08 15.79 -4.96
N GLU A 85 17.15 16.18 -5.64
CA GLU A 85 17.82 17.47 -5.46
C GLU A 85 17.69 18.31 -6.74
N GLY A 86 17.89 19.63 -6.60
CA GLY A 86 17.80 20.59 -7.70
C GLY A 86 16.45 20.52 -8.42
N LEU A 87 16.45 20.46 -9.75
CA LEU A 87 15.23 20.41 -10.57
C LEU A 87 14.37 19.16 -10.35
N ARG A 88 14.94 18.11 -9.74
CA ARG A 88 14.22 16.88 -9.41
C ARG A 88 13.62 16.93 -8.01
N SER A 89 13.92 17.96 -7.22
CA SER A 89 13.40 18.08 -5.87
C SER A 89 11.90 18.35 -5.89
N LEU A 90 11.22 17.82 -4.88
CA LEU A 90 9.82 18.11 -4.64
C LEU A 90 9.55 19.63 -4.52
N GLU A 91 10.48 20.36 -3.90
CA GLU A 91 10.38 21.80 -3.65
C GLU A 91 10.30 22.60 -4.95
N VAL A 92 11.17 22.29 -5.92
CA VAL A 92 11.17 22.97 -7.22
C VAL A 92 9.95 22.57 -8.04
N ARG A 93 9.52 21.31 -7.96
CA ARG A 93 8.44 20.78 -8.80
C ARG A 93 7.05 21.16 -8.34
N LEU A 94 6.87 21.40 -7.05
CA LEU A 94 5.59 21.74 -6.44
C LEU A 94 5.51 23.22 -6.03
N LYS A 95 6.53 24.03 -6.36
CA LYS A 95 6.58 25.46 -6.05
C LYS A 95 5.27 26.17 -6.40
N ASP A 96 4.80 25.97 -7.63
CA ASP A 96 3.62 26.64 -8.18
C ASP A 96 2.31 25.87 -7.96
N VAL A 97 2.35 24.70 -7.28
CA VAL A 97 1.18 23.83 -7.07
C VAL A 97 1.13 23.27 -5.63
N PRO A 98 0.92 24.13 -4.62
CA PRO A 98 0.94 23.78 -3.20
C PRO A 98 -0.17 22.80 -2.79
N GLU A 99 -1.29 22.75 -3.53
CA GLU A 99 -2.40 21.85 -3.25
C GLU A 99 -1.96 20.39 -3.34
N ILE A 100 -1.02 20.10 -4.27
CA ILE A 100 -0.45 18.76 -4.42
C ILE A 100 0.35 18.38 -3.17
N CYS A 101 1.11 19.30 -2.57
CA CYS A 101 1.82 19.03 -1.31
C CYS A 101 0.87 18.58 -0.19
N ASN A 102 -0.29 19.23 -0.08
CA ASN A 102 -1.30 18.88 0.92
C ASN A 102 -1.93 17.52 0.65
N LEU A 103 -2.23 17.22 -0.62
CA LEU A 103 -2.75 15.91 -1.01
C LEU A 103 -1.75 14.78 -0.73
N LEU A 104 -0.48 14.97 -1.12
CA LEU A 104 0.58 14.02 -0.83
C LEU A 104 0.77 13.80 0.67
N ARG A 105 0.67 14.87 1.46
CA ARG A 105 0.75 14.79 2.92
C ARG A 105 -0.38 13.93 3.49
N ALA A 106 -1.62 14.15 3.05
CA ALA A 106 -2.76 13.36 3.49
C ALA A 106 -2.60 11.87 3.15
N HIS A 107 -2.12 11.55 1.94
CA HIS A 107 -1.85 10.18 1.54
C HIS A 107 -0.76 9.52 2.38
N LEU A 108 0.35 10.21 2.63
CA LEU A 108 1.43 9.69 3.49
C LEU A 108 0.98 9.50 4.94
N GLN A 109 0.15 10.39 5.47
CA GLN A 109 -0.41 10.22 6.81
C GLN A 109 -1.33 9.00 6.91
N SER A 110 -2.17 8.78 5.90
CA SER A 110 -3.02 7.59 5.83
C SER A 110 -2.16 6.33 5.76
N LEU A 111 -1.17 6.31 4.84
CA LEU A 111 -0.27 5.17 4.67
C LEU A 111 0.49 4.87 5.97
N LYS A 112 1.03 5.89 6.64
CA LYS A 112 1.71 5.72 7.92
C LYS A 112 0.81 5.00 8.93
N LYS A 113 -0.43 5.46 9.07
CA LYS A 113 -1.40 4.87 10.00
C LYS A 113 -1.68 3.41 9.67
N ASP A 114 -1.85 3.08 8.39
CA ASP A 114 -2.09 1.71 7.94
C ASP A 114 -0.87 0.82 8.24
N LEU A 115 0.34 1.33 8.01
CA LEU A 115 1.59 0.63 8.34
C LEU A 115 1.82 0.45 9.85
N GLU A 116 1.41 1.42 10.66
CA GLU A 116 1.43 1.31 12.12
C GLU A 116 0.44 0.24 12.59
N ASP A 117 -0.72 0.12 11.96
CA ASP A 117 -1.72 -0.89 12.31
C ASP A 117 -1.25 -2.31 11.96
N LEU A 118 -0.64 -2.48 10.79
CA LEU A 118 -0.06 -3.76 10.35
C LEU A 118 1.08 -4.26 11.25
N GLN A 119 1.77 -3.35 11.93
CA GLN A 119 2.84 -3.70 12.88
C GLN A 119 2.33 -4.03 14.28
N LYS A 120 1.06 -3.72 14.60
CA LYS A 120 0.50 -4.12 15.89
C LYS A 120 0.34 -5.64 15.90
N PRO A 121 0.80 -6.31 16.96
CA PRO A 121 0.47 -7.71 17.14
C PRO A 121 -1.05 -7.82 17.23
N ILE A 122 -1.65 -8.60 16.33
CA ILE A 122 -3.07 -8.95 16.41
C ILE A 122 -3.22 -9.64 17.77
N ALA A 123 -3.82 -8.94 18.73
CA ALA A 123 -4.25 -9.54 19.97
C ALA A 123 -5.34 -10.54 19.61
N VAL A 124 -4.95 -11.80 19.38
CA VAL A 124 -5.88 -12.90 19.22
C VAL A 124 -6.79 -12.88 20.44
N PRO A 125 -8.12 -12.68 20.31
CA PRO A 125 -9.00 -12.73 21.45
C PRO A 125 -8.83 -14.08 22.17
N LYS A 126 -8.39 -14.00 23.42
CA LYS A 126 -8.10 -15.13 24.29
C LYS A 126 -9.40 -15.63 24.93
N GLU A 127 -10.41 -15.95 24.13
CA GLU A 127 -11.63 -16.68 24.50
C GLU A 127 -12.04 -17.47 23.24
N ALA A 128 -12.01 -18.79 23.19
CA ALA A 128 -12.65 -19.70 24.14
C ALA A 128 -11.84 -20.98 24.34
N SER A 129 -11.39 -21.17 25.59
CA SER A 129 -11.06 -22.49 26.11
C SER A 129 -12.33 -23.11 26.72
N LEU A 130 -12.96 -24.04 25.98
CA LEU A 130 -13.64 -25.28 26.42
C LEU A 130 -14.90 -25.18 27.32
N PRO A 131 -15.67 -26.28 27.59
CA PRO A 131 -15.71 -27.63 26.99
C PRO A 131 -17.14 -28.09 26.57
N ARG A 132 -17.28 -29.04 25.65
CA ARG A 132 -18.38 -30.03 25.78
C ARG A 132 -18.05 -31.33 25.07
N GLU A 133 -17.75 -32.33 25.88
CA GLU A 133 -17.89 -33.73 25.52
C GLU A 133 -19.28 -33.99 24.97
N VAL A 134 -19.36 -34.55 23.76
CA VAL A 134 -20.46 -35.44 23.39
C VAL A 134 -19.85 -36.64 22.68
N SER A 135 -19.75 -37.71 23.46
CA SER A 135 -19.54 -39.09 23.05
C SER A 135 -20.44 -39.47 21.87
N TYR A 136 -19.83 -39.87 20.75
CA TYR A 136 -20.51 -40.71 19.76
C TYR A 136 -19.92 -42.12 19.81
N ASN A 137 -20.67 -42.92 20.55
CA ASN A 137 -20.70 -44.37 20.67
C ASN A 137 -19.98 -45.17 19.57
N GLU A 138 -18.99 -45.93 20.01
CA GLU A 138 -18.34 -47.04 19.33
C GLU A 138 -19.33 -48.21 19.12
N LYS A 139 -20.04 -48.25 17.99
CA LYS A 139 -20.71 -49.47 17.49
C LYS A 139 -20.79 -49.48 15.97
N ASN A 140 -19.70 -49.89 15.31
CA ASN A 140 -19.76 -50.57 14.02
C ASN A 140 -18.45 -51.36 13.81
N ALA A 141 -18.37 -52.49 14.52
CA ALA A 141 -17.46 -53.56 14.15
C ALA A 141 -18.09 -54.39 13.03
N ALA A 142 -17.61 -54.23 11.79
CA ALA A 142 -17.71 -55.25 10.75
C ALA A 142 -16.66 -55.03 9.64
N LYS A 143 -15.47 -55.59 9.91
CA LYS A 143 -14.41 -56.17 9.05
C LYS A 143 -14.11 -55.69 7.60
N PRO A 144 -12.81 -55.78 7.21
CA PRO A 144 -12.29 -55.33 5.92
C PRO A 144 -12.53 -56.38 4.81
N THR A 145 -12.67 -55.94 3.56
CA THR A 145 -12.48 -56.82 2.40
C THR A 145 -11.75 -56.06 1.29
N GLN A 146 -10.48 -56.42 1.18
CA GLN A 146 -9.53 -56.15 0.11
C GLN A 146 -10.03 -56.75 -1.22
N ARG A 147 -10.09 -55.93 -2.28
CA ARG A 147 -9.83 -56.37 -3.66
C ARG A 147 -9.22 -55.22 -4.46
N ASP A 148 -7.89 -55.16 -4.34
CA ASP A 148 -6.99 -54.73 -5.40
C ASP A 148 -7.40 -55.40 -6.72
N ARG A 149 -7.71 -54.62 -7.74
CA ARG A 149 -7.65 -55.02 -9.15
C ARG A 149 -7.71 -53.78 -10.03
N PHE A 150 -6.97 -53.88 -11.14
CA PHE A 150 -6.76 -52.91 -12.23
C PHE A 150 -5.69 -51.85 -11.94
N SER A 151 -4.58 -51.70 -12.68
CA SER A 151 -4.03 -52.37 -13.86
C SER A 151 -2.60 -51.83 -14.04
N VAL A 152 -1.61 -52.69 -14.29
CA VAL A 152 -0.33 -52.26 -14.90
C VAL A 152 0.06 -53.31 -15.93
N PRO A 153 0.02 -53.02 -17.25
CA PRO A 153 0.63 -53.88 -18.24
C PRO A 153 2.14 -53.66 -18.29
N ASN A 154 2.83 -54.75 -17.95
CA ASN A 154 4.15 -55.22 -18.31
C ASN A 154 4.97 -54.39 -19.32
N ALA A 155 6.17 -53.97 -18.91
CA ALA A 155 7.22 -53.47 -19.79
C ALA A 155 8.36 -54.51 -19.85
N GLU A 156 8.40 -55.29 -20.94
CA GLU A 156 9.59 -55.99 -21.42
C GLU A 156 9.65 -55.76 -22.94
N GLN A 157 10.53 -54.86 -23.38
CA GLN A 157 11.79 -55.18 -24.07
C GLN A 157 11.62 -56.15 -25.24
N HIS A 158 11.93 -55.70 -26.46
CA HIS A 158 12.90 -56.34 -27.36
C HIS A 158 13.12 -55.49 -28.63
N ARG A 159 14.41 -55.23 -28.94
CA ARG A 159 15.11 -55.36 -30.26
C ARG A 159 14.33 -54.94 -31.53
N THR A 160 14.84 -54.22 -32.52
CA THR A 160 16.19 -54.15 -33.12
C THR A 160 16.17 -53.18 -34.32
N LYS A 161 17.25 -52.41 -34.49
CA LYS A 161 17.96 -51.95 -35.71
C LYS A 161 17.31 -52.03 -37.13
N HIS A 162 17.43 -50.87 -37.81
CA HIS A 162 17.83 -50.61 -39.22
C HIS A 162 16.88 -50.98 -40.38
N PRO A 163 17.04 -50.40 -41.60
CA PRO A 163 18.09 -49.48 -42.10
C PRO A 163 17.65 -48.03 -42.33
#